data_AF-A0A966WYP5-F1
#
_entry.id   AF-A0A966WYP5-F1
#
_cell.length_a   1.000
_cell.length_b   1.000
_cell.length_c   1.000
_cell.angle_alpha   90.00
_cell.angle_beta   90.00
_cell.angle_gamma   90.00
#
_symmetry.space_group_name_H-M   'P 1'
#
loop_
_entity.id
_entity.type
_entity.pdbx_description
1 polymer ?
#
loop_
_entity_poly.entity_id
_entity_poly.type
_entity_poly.pdbx_seq_one_letter_code
_entity_poly.pdbx_strand_id
1 'polypeptide(L)'
;MDYWINWEQLGIVHLPSFVLGTIAIVLLPGPNSLYVLTTASQSGWRPGVWASLGIVAGDSVLILAVSFLFLAIILQVISITYLTSLILAGQGLVGIFRRHPRWTATLWFVVGLLFCAFAVRLVLSDQVVF
;
A
#
# COMPACT_ATOMS: atom_id res chain seq x y z
N MET A 1 -19.45 -0.87 -36.28
CA MET A 1 -19.56 0.42 -35.56
C MET A 1 -18.59 0.28 -34.38
N ASP A 2 -17.30 0.19 -34.68
CA ASP A 2 -16.27 -0.30 -33.75
C ASP A 2 -15.11 0.70 -33.72
N TYR A 3 -15.44 1.97 -33.57
CA TYR A 3 -14.50 3.09 -33.47
C TYR A 3 -14.42 3.65 -32.04
N TRP A 4 -14.70 2.82 -31.03
CA TRP A 4 -14.95 3.29 -29.67
C TRP A 4 -13.77 3.12 -28.71
N ILE A 5 -12.55 3.45 -29.17
CA ILE A 5 -11.31 3.56 -28.38
C ILE A 5 -10.46 2.27 -28.38
N ASN A 6 -9.48 2.23 -29.28
CA ASN A 6 -8.34 1.32 -29.17
C ASN A 6 -7.41 1.88 -28.10
N TRP A 7 -7.39 1.27 -26.91
CA TRP A 7 -6.47 1.64 -25.81
C TRP A 7 -4.98 1.52 -26.20
N GLU A 8 -4.69 0.80 -27.28
CA GLU A 8 -3.37 0.73 -27.92
C GLU A 8 -2.99 2.00 -28.70
N GLN A 9 -3.97 2.72 -29.26
CA GLN A 9 -3.77 4.03 -29.93
C GLN A 9 -3.65 5.19 -28.96
N LEU A 10 -4.00 5.00 -27.68
CA LEU A 10 -3.82 6.01 -26.62
C LEU A 10 -2.36 6.17 -26.15
N GLY A 11 -1.40 5.62 -26.90
CA GLY A 11 -0.03 6.14 -26.94
C GLY A 11 0.93 5.62 -25.87
N ILE A 12 0.49 4.74 -24.96
CA ILE A 12 1.35 4.20 -23.89
C ILE A 12 2.10 2.94 -24.35
N VAL A 13 1.60 2.22 -25.37
CA VAL A 13 2.14 0.91 -25.78
C VAL A 13 3.17 1.02 -26.93
N HIS A 14 3.16 2.11 -27.68
CA HIS A 14 4.11 2.33 -28.78
C HIS A 14 5.33 3.13 -28.29
N LEU A 15 6.51 2.52 -28.41
CA LEU A 15 7.79 3.14 -28.04
C LEU A 15 7.96 4.58 -28.58
N PRO A 16 7.60 4.89 -29.86
CA PRO A 16 7.71 6.26 -30.38
C PRO A 16 6.78 7.27 -29.71
N SER A 17 5.52 6.91 -29.39
CA SER A 17 4.59 7.81 -28.72
C SER A 17 4.95 8.02 -27.24
N PHE A 18 5.49 6.98 -26.59
CA PHE A 18 6.07 7.12 -25.25
C PHE A 18 7.28 8.04 -25.24
N VAL A 19 8.19 7.93 -26.22
CA VAL A 19 9.35 8.83 -26.34
C VAL A 19 8.90 10.26 -26.63
N LEU A 20 7.98 10.46 -27.57
CA LEU A 20 7.43 11.80 -27.87
C LEU A 20 6.71 12.40 -26.65
N GLY A 21 5.91 11.61 -25.94
CA GLY A 21 5.25 12.02 -24.71
C GLY A 21 6.26 12.38 -23.62
N THR A 22 7.30 11.56 -23.42
CA THR A 22 8.38 11.81 -22.45
C THR A 22 9.15 13.07 -22.80
N ILE A 23 9.50 13.27 -24.07
CA ILE A 23 10.15 14.50 -24.54
C ILE A 23 9.25 15.70 -24.29
N ALA A 24 7.95 15.62 -24.60
CA ALA A 24 7.02 16.71 -24.38
C ALA A 24 6.91 17.10 -22.90
N ILE A 25 6.79 16.14 -21.98
CA ILE A 25 6.69 16.44 -20.54
C ILE A 25 8.02 16.87 -19.91
N VAL A 26 9.17 16.40 -20.42
CA VAL A 26 10.50 16.81 -19.94
C VAL A 26 10.87 18.18 -20.47
N LEU A 27 10.51 18.48 -21.73
CA LEU A 27 10.77 19.78 -22.36
C LEU A 27 9.79 20.86 -21.95
N LEU A 28 8.53 20.54 -21.65
CA LEU A 28 7.61 21.49 -21.02
C LEU A 28 8.12 21.72 -19.60
N PRO A 29 8.87 22.82 -19.35
CA PRO A 29 9.46 23.01 -18.04
C PRO A 29 8.32 23.15 -17.03
N GLY A 30 8.32 22.28 -16.03
CA GLY A 30 7.34 22.38 -14.95
C GLY A 30 7.49 23.68 -14.16
N PRO A 31 6.51 24.05 -13.31
CA PRO A 31 6.54 25.27 -12.52
C PRO A 31 7.81 25.40 -11.66
N ASN A 32 8.32 24.28 -11.10
CA ASN A 32 9.55 24.24 -10.30
C ASN A 32 10.81 24.61 -11.14
N SER A 33 10.92 24.09 -12.36
CA SER A 33 12.06 24.35 -13.25
C SER A 33 12.01 25.75 -13.84
N LEU A 34 10.81 26.23 -14.21
CA LEU A 34 10.59 27.62 -14.64
C LEU A 34 10.99 28.63 -13.56
N TYR A 35 10.69 28.33 -12.30
CA TYR A 35 11.10 29.17 -11.18
C TYR A 35 12.63 29.27 -11.06
N VAL A 36 13.35 28.14 -11.15
CA VAL A 36 14.83 28.14 -11.11
C VAL A 36 15.43 28.85 -12.32
N LEU A 37 14.86 28.63 -13.51
CA LEU A 37 15.33 29.26 -14.75
C LEU A 37 15.14 30.78 -14.72
N THR A 38 13.98 31.26 -14.26
CA THR A 38 13.71 32.71 -14.17
C THR A 38 14.60 33.38 -13.12
N THR A 39 14.78 32.76 -11.95
CA THR A 39 15.68 33.28 -10.91
C THR A 39 17.15 33.26 -11.35
N ALA A 40 17.58 32.21 -12.06
CA ALA A 40 18.93 32.14 -12.62
C ALA A 40 19.16 33.15 -13.75
N SER A 41 18.15 33.38 -14.60
CA SER A 41 18.23 34.32 -15.73
C SER A 41 18.21 35.78 -15.28
N GLN A 42 17.46 36.12 -14.22
CA GLN A 42 17.34 37.51 -13.75
C GLN A 42 18.41 37.89 -12.73
N SER A 43 18.82 36.95 -11.86
CA SER A 43 19.69 37.25 -10.72
C SER A 43 21.03 36.53 -10.76
N GLY A 44 21.34 35.83 -11.86
CA GLY A 44 22.58 35.10 -12.07
C GLY A 44 22.60 33.71 -11.44
N TRP A 45 23.76 33.04 -11.51
CA TRP A 45 23.86 31.61 -11.17
C TRP A 45 23.67 31.29 -9.68
N ARG A 46 24.08 32.18 -8.76
CA ARG A 46 24.05 31.89 -7.32
C ARG A 46 22.62 31.77 -6.78
N PRO A 47 21.71 32.73 -7.04
CA PRO A 47 20.32 32.62 -6.56
C PRO A 47 19.58 31.43 -7.17
N GLY A 48 19.84 31.10 -8.44
CA GLY A 48 19.27 29.90 -9.09
C GLY A 48 19.69 28.60 -8.40
N VAL A 49 20.94 28.48 -7.96
CA VAL A 49 21.42 27.32 -7.20
C VAL A 49 20.70 27.21 -5.85
N TRP A 50 20.58 28.31 -5.10
CA TRP A 50 19.85 28.32 -3.83
C TRP A 50 18.36 27.99 -4.01
N ALA A 51 17.73 28.49 -5.08
CA ALA A 51 16.36 28.16 -5.44
C ALA A 51 16.20 26.66 -5.74
N SER A 52 17.11 26.08 -6.52
CA SER A 52 17.08 24.64 -6.85
C SER A 52 17.23 23.76 -5.60
N LEU A 53 18.12 24.13 -4.67
CA LEU A 53 18.31 23.40 -3.42
C LEU A 53 17.09 23.49 -2.51
N GLY A 54 16.46 24.67 -2.43
CA GLY A 54 15.23 24.86 -1.68
C GLY A 54 14.08 23.99 -2.22
N ILE A 55 13.94 23.91 -3.54
CA ILE A 55 12.93 23.06 -4.19
C ILE A 55 13.19 21.59 -3.93
N VAL A 56 14.42 21.10 -4.11
CA VAL A 56 14.74 19.68 -3.89
C VAL A 56 14.50 19.28 -2.42
N ALA A 57 14.89 20.13 -1.48
CA ALA A 57 14.61 19.90 -0.06
C ALA A 57 13.10 19.91 0.22
N GLY A 58 12.39 20.89 -0.34
CA GLY A 58 10.93 21.02 -0.21
C GLY A 58 10.19 19.82 -0.76
N ASP A 59 10.46 19.42 -2.01
CA ASP A 59 9.84 18.28 -2.67
C ASP A 59 10.15 16.98 -1.92
N SER A 60 11.38 16.80 -1.44
CA SER A 60 11.74 15.62 -0.63
C SER A 60 10.93 15.54 0.67
N VAL A 61 10.81 16.66 1.39
CA VAL A 61 10.01 16.73 2.63
C VAL A 61 8.52 16.52 2.32
N LEU A 62 8.00 17.13 1.25
CA LEU A 62 6.61 17.00 0.83
C LEU A 62 6.27 15.54 0.50
N ILE A 63 7.09 14.88 -0.32
CA ILE A 63 6.90 13.47 -0.71
C ILE A 63 6.92 12.57 0.52
N LEU A 64 7.89 12.75 1.42
CA LEU A 64 7.98 11.96 2.64
C LEU A 64 6.75 12.19 3.54
N ALA A 65 6.42 13.44 3.85
CA ALA A 65 5.33 13.77 4.74
C ALA A 65 3.98 13.24 4.22
N VAL A 66 3.69 13.45 2.94
CA VAL A 66 2.44 12.95 2.33
C VAL A 66 2.40 11.43 2.30
N SER A 67 3.52 10.76 2.02
CA SER A 67 3.59 9.30 2.01
C SER A 67 3.33 8.71 3.41
N PHE A 68 3.96 9.26 4.45
CA PHE A 68 3.72 8.83 5.82
C PHE A 68 2.29 9.12 6.29
N LEU A 69 1.75 10.29 5.95
CA LEU A 69 0.37 10.65 6.27
C LEU A 69 -0.61 9.65 5.63
N PHE A 70 -0.42 9.35 4.35
CA PHE A 70 -1.26 8.41 3.62
C PHE A 70 -1.20 7.01 4.24
N LEU A 71 0.01 6.52 4.54
CA LEU A 71 0.20 5.23 5.19
C LEU A 71 -0.44 5.17 6.58
N ALA A 72 -0.28 6.24 7.37
CA ALA A 72 -0.89 6.37 8.69
C ALA A 72 -2.42 6.33 8.62
N ILE A 73 -3.02 7.03 7.65
CA ILE A 73 -4.47 7.01 7.43
C ILE A 73 -4.96 5.60 7.10
N ILE A 74 -4.29 4.90 6.19
CA ILE A 74 -4.66 3.52 5.83
C ILE A 74 -4.61 2.61 7.05
N LEU A 75 -3.51 2.64 7.80
CA LEU A 75 -3.35 1.84 9.01
C LEU A 75 -4.41 2.17 10.06
N GLN A 76 -4.73 3.46 10.23
CA GLN A 76 -5.75 3.91 11.17
C GLN A 76 -7.14 3.41 10.78
N VAL A 77 -7.50 3.49 9.49
CA VAL A 77 -8.79 2.99 8.98
C VAL A 77 -8.90 1.49 9.20
N ILE A 78 -7.87 0.72 8.83
CA ILE A 78 -7.85 -0.74 9.05
C ILE A 78 -7.98 -1.07 10.54
N SER A 79 -7.25 -0.37 11.41
CA SER A 79 -7.29 -0.57 12.86
C SER A 79 -8.68 -0.31 13.44
N ILE A 80 -9.31 0.82 13.08
CA ILE A 80 -10.67 1.16 13.52
C ILE A 80 -11.67 0.12 13.01
N THR A 81 -11.61 -0.24 11.72
CA THR A 81 -12.51 -1.24 11.15
C THR A 81 -12.35 -2.59 11.83
N TYR A 82 -11.12 -3.02 12.10
CA TYR A 82 -10.84 -4.26 12.81
C TYR A 82 -11.37 -4.24 14.24
N LEU A 83 -11.10 -3.17 15.01
CA LEU A 83 -11.60 -3.02 16.38
C LEU A 83 -13.13 -2.97 16.41
N THR A 84 -13.76 -2.23 15.51
CA THR A 84 -15.22 -2.19 15.40
C THR A 84 -15.80 -3.55 15.04
N SER A 85 -15.21 -4.25 14.06
CA SER A 85 -15.64 -5.61 13.68
C SER A 85 -15.48 -6.57 14.85
N LEU A 86 -14.36 -6.50 15.59
CA LEU A 86 -14.09 -7.32 16.76
C LEU A 86 -15.07 -7.03 17.90
N ILE A 87 -15.42 -5.78 18.14
CA ILE A 87 -16.41 -5.40 19.16
C ILE A 87 -17.81 -5.88 18.75
N LEU A 88 -18.23 -5.67 17.50
CA LEU A 88 -19.54 -6.11 17.01
C LEU A 88 -19.65 -7.63 16.98
N ALA A 89 -18.63 -8.31 16.47
CA ALA A 89 -18.53 -9.76 16.47
C ALA A 89 -18.49 -10.28 17.91
N GLY A 90 -17.74 -9.63 18.81
CA GLY A 90 -17.69 -9.96 20.24
C GLY A 90 -19.05 -9.81 20.91
N GLN A 91 -19.76 -8.70 20.68
CA GLN A 91 -21.12 -8.47 21.22
C GLN A 91 -22.14 -9.44 20.62
N GLY A 92 -22.06 -9.74 19.33
CA GLY A 92 -22.89 -10.74 18.67
C GLY A 92 -22.61 -12.15 19.17
N LEU A 93 -21.33 -12.51 19.32
CA LEU A 93 -20.87 -13.81 19.81
C LEU A 93 -21.26 -14.00 21.27
N VAL A 94 -21.15 -12.97 22.11
CA VAL A 94 -21.62 -12.97 23.52
C VAL A 94 -23.15 -13.02 23.61
N GLY A 95 -23.87 -12.34 22.71
CA GLY A 95 -25.33 -12.40 22.60
C GLY A 95 -25.82 -13.81 22.21
N ILE A 96 -25.12 -14.45 21.28
CA ILE A 96 -25.32 -15.85 20.87
C ILE A 96 -24.90 -16.82 21.99
N PHE A 97 -23.85 -16.51 22.74
CA PHE A 97 -23.35 -17.33 23.85
C PHE A 97 -24.25 -17.35 25.08
N ARG A 98 -25.08 -16.32 25.30
CA ARG A 98 -26.15 -16.36 26.33
C ARG A 98 -27.29 -17.34 25.96
N ARG A 99 -27.38 -17.83 24.73
CA ARG A 99 -28.33 -18.88 24.33
C ARG A 99 -27.71 -20.28 24.22
N HIS A 100 -26.43 -20.46 23.88
CA HIS A 100 -25.78 -21.79 23.85
C HIS A 100 -24.27 -21.76 24.19
N PRO A 101 -23.86 -21.92 25.46
CA PRO A 101 -22.49 -21.75 25.92
C PRO A 101 -21.55 -22.97 25.71
N ARG A 102 -21.93 -23.97 24.91
CA ARG A 102 -21.17 -25.25 24.82
C ARG A 102 -20.15 -25.32 23.68
N TRP A 103 -20.18 -24.40 22.72
CA TRP A 103 -19.48 -24.60 21.44
C TRP A 103 -18.05 -24.04 21.36
N THR A 104 -17.63 -23.15 22.27
CA THR A 104 -16.24 -22.67 22.34
C THR A 104 -15.33 -23.66 23.06
N ALA A 105 -15.87 -24.44 24.00
CA ALA A 105 -15.14 -25.54 24.64
C ALA A 105 -14.80 -26.65 23.63
N THR A 106 -15.71 -26.96 22.70
CA THR A 106 -15.50 -27.99 21.68
C THR A 106 -14.39 -27.63 20.70
N LEU A 107 -14.23 -26.35 20.35
CA LEU A 107 -13.19 -25.88 19.44
C LEU A 107 -11.78 -26.06 20.02
N TRP A 108 -11.58 -25.71 21.30
CA TRP A 108 -10.30 -25.95 21.99
C TRP A 108 -10.03 -27.45 22.19
N PHE A 109 -11.08 -28.25 22.40
CA PHE A 109 -10.97 -29.70 22.51
C PHE A 109 -10.56 -30.37 21.20
N VAL A 110 -11.09 -29.92 20.07
CA VAL A 110 -10.78 -30.46 18.73
C VAL A 110 -9.34 -30.12 18.34
N VAL A 111 -8.87 -28.90 18.61
CA VAL A 111 -7.46 -28.52 18.36
C VAL A 111 -6.52 -29.34 19.24
N GLY A 112 -6.84 -29.55 20.53
CA GLY A 112 -6.06 -30.41 21.42
C GLY A 112 -6.02 -31.87 20.95
N LEU A 113 -7.16 -32.41 20.49
CA LEU A 113 -7.25 -33.78 19.98
C LEU A 113 -6.47 -33.97 18.67
N LEU A 114 -6.51 -32.98 17.76
CA LEU A 114 -5.70 -32.94 16.55
C LEU A 114 -4.20 -32.92 16.87
N PHE A 115 -3.79 -32.14 17.88
CA PHE A 115 -2.40 -32.06 18.29
C PHE A 115 -1.89 -33.37 18.90
N CYS A 116 -2.69 -34.02 19.77
CA CYS A 116 -2.40 -35.36 20.28
C CYS A 116 -2.33 -36.41 19.17
N ALA A 117 -3.27 -36.40 18.22
CA ALA A 117 -3.26 -37.31 17.08
C ALA A 117 -2.02 -37.10 16.20
N PHE A 118 -1.60 -35.84 15.99
CA PHE A 118 -0.38 -35.52 15.25
C PHE A 118 0.88 -36.01 15.96
N ALA A 119 0.99 -35.81 17.27
CA ALA A 119 2.12 -36.30 18.06
C ALA A 119 2.25 -37.84 18.03
N VAL A 120 1.12 -38.55 18.14
CA VAL A 120 1.09 -40.02 17.99
C VAL A 120 1.54 -40.42 16.59
N ARG A 121 1.08 -39.73 15.55
CA ARG A 121 1.50 -40.03 14.17
C ARG A 121 3.00 -39.75 13.94
N LEU A 122 3.55 -38.71 14.58
CA LEU A 122 4.97 -38.36 14.51
C LEU A 122 5.86 -39.46 15.11
N VAL A 123 5.52 -39.93 16.32
CA VAL A 123 6.25 -41.01 17.01
C VAL A 123 6.18 -42.33 16.23
N LEU A 124 5.02 -42.63 15.63
CA LEU A 124 4.87 -43.84 14.81
C LEU A 124 5.59 -43.74 13.46
N SER A 125 5.76 -42.54 12.91
CA SER A 125 6.49 -42.33 11.65
C SER A 125 8.00 -42.51 11.76
N ASP A 126 8.57 -42.35 12.96
CA ASP A 126 10.00 -42.52 13.24
C ASP A 126 10.45 -43.99 13.29
N GLN A 127 9.51 -44.95 13.25
CA GLN A 127 9.78 -46.40 13.37
C GLN A 127 9.60 -47.19 12.06
N VAL A 128 9.28 -46.55 10.94
CA VAL A 128 8.93 -47.23 9.65
C VAL A 128 9.90 -46.89 8.50
N VAL A 129 10.99 -46.17 8.78
CA VAL A 129 12.07 -45.96 7.79
C VAL A 129 13.38 -46.55 8.32
N PHE A 130 13.48 -47.88 8.24
CA PHE A 130 14.75 -48.60 8.11
C PHE A 130 14.63 -49.57 6.93
#